data_AF-A0A024S602-F1
#
_entry.id   AF-A0A024S602-F1
#
_cell.length_a   1.000
_cell.length_b   1.000
_cell.length_c   1.000
_cell.angle_alpha   90.00
_cell.angle_beta   90.00
_cell.angle_gamma   90.00
#
_symmetry.space_group_name_H-M   'P 1'
#
loop_
_entity.id
_entity.type
_entity.pdbx_description
1 polymer ?
#
loop_
_entity_poly.entity_id
_entity_poly.type
_entity_poly.pdbx_seq_one_letter_code
_entity_poly.pdbx_strand_id
1 'polypeptide(L)' 'EACRDAHIMPPTFQIVSDRRGGRTAWSSQVTIQGQTLAARYWYDGKNLNNAKEDAAECALNWLRTAW' A
#
# COMPACT_ATOMS: atom_id res chain seq x y z
N GLU A 1 -7.18 -7.29 -8.44
CA GLU A 1 -7.46 -8.46 -9.31
C GLU A 1 -6.81 -9.72 -8.77
N ALA A 2 -5.49 -9.75 -8.58
CA ALA A 2 -4.77 -10.91 -8.02
C ALA A 2 -5.42 -11.56 -6.78
N CYS A 3 -5.88 -10.77 -5.81
CA CYS A 3 -6.56 -11.31 -4.61
C CYS A 3 -7.86 -12.05 -4.93
N ARG A 4 -8.64 -11.54 -5.89
CA ARG A 4 -9.88 -12.16 -6.35
C ARG A 4 -9.58 -13.48 -7.04
N ASP A 5 -8.59 -13.50 -7.92
CA ASP A 5 -8.24 -14.69 -8.71
C ASP A 5 -7.63 -15.79 -7.81
N ALA A 6 -6.90 -15.40 -6.77
CA ALA A 6 -6.39 -16.30 -5.73
C ALA A 6 -7.44 -16.67 -4.66
N HIS A 7 -8.69 -16.21 -4.78
CA HIS A 7 -9.78 -16.45 -3.82
C HIS A 7 -9.44 -16.07 -2.38
N ILE A 8 -8.65 -15.00 -2.21
CA ILE A 8 -8.30 -14.45 -0.90
C ILE A 8 -9.05 -13.15 -0.63
N MET A 9 -9.14 -12.77 0.64
CA MET A 9 -9.83 -11.54 1.05
C MET A 9 -9.27 -10.32 0.31
N PRO A 10 -10.13 -9.37 -0.12
CA PRO A 10 -9.68 -8.17 -0.79
C PRO A 10 -8.76 -7.34 0.11
N PRO A 11 -7.76 -6.66 -0.47
CA PRO A 11 -6.78 -5.90 0.30
C PRO A 11 -7.43 -4.64 0.92
N THR A 12 -7.06 -4.32 2.15
CA THR A 12 -7.48 -3.08 2.81
C THR A 12 -6.34 -2.07 2.80
N PHE A 13 -6.62 -0.86 2.28
CA PHE A 13 -5.63 0.21 2.19
C PHE A 13 -5.85 1.25 3.28
N GLN A 14 -4.76 1.70 3.88
CA GLN A 14 -4.75 2.80 4.83
C GLN A 14 -3.76 3.87 4.36
N ILE A 15 -4.23 5.12 4.27
CA ILE A 15 -3.36 6.27 4.03
C ILE A 15 -2.74 6.71 5.35
N VAL A 16 -1.44 6.95 5.32
CA VAL A 16 -0.67 7.48 6.46
C VAL A 16 -0.07 8.83 6.07
N SER A 17 0.04 9.74 7.04
CA SER A 17 0.61 11.08 6.82
C SER A 17 1.67 11.40 7.86
N ASP A 18 2.64 12.19 7.44
CA ASP A 18 3.76 12.64 8.25
C ASP A 18 3.97 14.14 8.01
N ARG A 19 3.92 14.94 9.07
CA ARG A 19 4.06 16.39 8.98
C ARG A 19 5.55 16.77 9.05
N ARG A 20 6.10 17.17 7.91
CA ARG A 20 7.50 17.56 7.72
C ARG A 20 7.62 19.09 7.66
N GLY A 21 7.39 19.72 8.80
CA GLY A 21 7.37 21.17 8.92
C GLY A 21 6.19 21.79 8.17
N GLY A 22 6.50 22.58 7.13
CA GLY A 22 5.50 23.27 6.30
C GLY A 22 4.80 22.41 5.25
N ARG A 23 5.24 21.15 5.06
CA ARG A 23 4.66 20.21 4.09
C ARG A 23 4.20 18.94 4.81
N THR A 24 3.20 18.27 4.25
CA THR A 24 2.75 16.94 4.70
C THR A 24 3.16 15.92 3.66
N ALA A 25 3.94 14.93 4.09
CA ALA A 25 4.26 13.76 3.31
C ALA A 25 3.14 12.72 3.51
N TRP A 26 2.78 12.00 2.46
CA TRP A 26 1.73 10.98 2.49
C TRP A 26 2.26 9.65 1.98
N SER A 27 1.84 8.55 2.59
CA SER A 27 2.15 7.20 2.13
C SER A 27 0.92 6.31 2.31
N SER A 28 1.03 5.02 1.97
CA SER A 28 -0.04 4.05 2.13
C SER A 28 0.51 2.76 2.73
N GLN A 29 -0.34 2.06 3.45
CA GLN A 29 -0.15 0.67 3.83
C GLN A 29 -1.29 -0.16 3.23
N VAL A 30 -1.02 -1.44 3.01
CA VAL A 30 -2.01 -2.42 2.57
C VAL A 30 -1.94 -3.63 3.48
N THR A 31 -3.11 -4.14 3.89
CA THR A 31 -3.21 -5.37 4.66
C THR A 31 -3.84 -6.45 3.79
N ILE A 32 -3.18 -7.60 3.72
CA ILE A 32 -3.61 -8.78 2.98
C ILE A 32 -3.28 -10.04 3.77
N GLN A 33 -4.25 -10.94 3.95
CA GLN A 33 -4.07 -12.18 4.70
C GLN A 33 -3.43 -11.99 6.10
N GLY A 34 -3.78 -10.90 6.80
CA GLY A 34 -3.21 -10.56 8.10
C GLY A 34 -1.81 -9.95 8.09
N GLN A 35 -1.15 -9.87 6.93
CA GLN A 35 0.14 -9.20 6.74
C GLN A 35 -0.07 -7.75 6.28
N THR A 36 0.57 -6.80 6.98
CA THR A 36 0.60 -5.39 6.57
C THR A 36 1.92 -5.06 5.87
N LEU A 37 1.81 -4.43 4.71
CA LEU A 37 2.94 -4.01 3.88
C LEU A 37 2.81 -2.51 3.58
N ALA A 38 3.92 -1.78 3.67
CA ALA A 38 3.95 -0.35 3.42
C ALA A 38 4.42 -0.05 2.00
N ALA A 39 3.95 1.07 1.45
CA ALA A 39 4.58 1.70 0.31
C ALA A 39 6.04 2.04 0.63
N ARG A 40 6.89 2.03 -0.40
CA ARG A 40 8.33 2.29 -0.30
C ARG A 40 8.61 3.78 -0.14
N TYR A 41 7.75 4.62 -0.71
CA TYR A 41 7.98 6.05 -0.78
C TYR A 41 6.91 6.89 -0.09
N TRP A 42 7.26 8.15 0.08
CA TRP A 42 6.38 9.22 0.53
C TRP A 42 6.09 10.17 -0.65
N TYR A 43 4.86 10.63 -0.73
CA TYR A 43 4.29 11.37 -1.83
C TYR A 43 3.68 12.69 -1.33
N ASP A 44 3.50 13.66 -2.23
CA ASP A 44 2.65 14.82 -1.95
C ASP A 44 1.17 14.39 -1.90
N GLY A 45 0.32 15.15 -1.19
CA GLY A 45 -1.11 14.81 -1.01
C GLY A 45 -1.94 14.75 -2.30
N LYS A 46 -1.43 15.30 -3.41
CA LYS A 46 -2.05 15.14 -4.74
C LYS A 46 -1.82 13.75 -5.37
N ASN A 47 -0.87 12.98 -4.83
CA ASN A 47 -0.40 11.71 -5.37
C ASN A 47 -0.75 10.52 -4.45
N LEU A 48 -1.87 10.59 -3.72
CA LEU A 48 -2.32 9.50 -2.83
C LEU A 48 -2.58 8.19 -3.58
N ASN A 49 -2.99 8.25 -4.84
CA ASN A 49 -3.17 7.05 -5.64
C ASN A 49 -1.83 6.34 -5.90
N ASN A 50 -0.76 7.09 -6.19
CA ASN A 50 0.58 6.50 -6.34
C ASN A 50 1.05 5.82 -5.05
N ALA A 51 0.73 6.37 -3.88
CA ALA A 51 1.02 5.73 -2.60
C ALA A 51 0.28 4.39 -2.45
N LYS A 52 -1.00 4.33 -2.86
CA LYS A 52 -1.78 3.07 -2.84
C LYS A 52 -1.23 2.04 -3.84
N GLU A 53 -0.90 2.47 -5.04
CA GLU A 53 -0.30 1.61 -6.08
C GLU A 53 1.05 1.04 -5.62
N ASP A 54 1.89 1.85 -4.98
CA ASP A 54 3.17 1.40 -4.45
C ASP A 54 3.02 0.36 -3.33
N ALA A 55 2.07 0.57 -2.41
CA ALA A 55 1.72 -0.43 -1.40
C ALA A 55 1.17 -1.72 -2.06
N ALA A 56 0.32 -1.59 -3.08
CA ALA A 56 -0.24 -2.72 -3.81
C ALA A 56 0.84 -3.54 -4.52
N GLU A 57 1.83 -2.88 -5.14
CA GLU A 57 2.99 -3.53 -5.77
C GLU A 57 3.81 -4.32 -4.73
N CYS A 58 4.02 -3.76 -3.54
CA CYS A 58 4.67 -4.46 -2.44
C CYS A 58 3.88 -5.71 -2.00
N ALA A 59 2.55 -5.61 -1.89
CA ALA A 59 1.69 -6.76 -1.59
C ALA A 59 1.69 -7.82 -2.68
N LEU A 60 1.71 -7.41 -3.95
CA LEU A 60 1.74 -8.35 -5.06
C LEU A 60 3.06 -9.12 -5.09
N ASN A 61 4.19 -8.44 -4.87
CA ASN A 61 5.50 -9.08 -4.81
C ASN A 61 5.65 -9.99 -3.57
N TRP A 62 5.10 -9.58 -2.43
CA TRP A 62 5.03 -10.45 -1.25
C TRP A 62 4.19 -11.71 -1.50
N LEU A 63 3.00 -11.57 -2.10
CA LEU A 63 2.19 -12.73 -2.48
C LEU A 63 2.97 -13.65 -3.41
N ARG A 64 3.57 -13.13 -4.49
CA ARG A 64 4.33 -13.93 -5.46
C ARG A 64 5.51 -14.68 -4.86
N THR A 65 6.11 -14.18 -3.78
CA THR A 65 7.27 -14.82 -3.12
C THR A 65 6.86 -15.76 -1.98
N ALA A 66 5.63 -15.64 -1.48
CA ALA A 66 5.07 -16.52 -0.47
C ALA A 66 4.55 -17.86 -1.05
N TRP A 67 4.49 -17.99 -2.39
CA TRP A 67 4.08 -19.20 -3.12
C TRP A 67 5.23 -19.78 -3.93
#